data_AF-A0A941IR33-F1
#
_entry.id   AF-A0A941IR33-F1
#
_cell.length_a   1.000
_cell.length_b   1.000
_cell.length_c   1.000
_cell.angle_alpha   90.00
_cell.angle_beta   90.00
_cell.angle_gamma   90.00
#
_symmetry.space_group_name_H-M   'P 1'
#
loop_
_entity.id
_entity.type
_entity.pdbx_description
1 polymer ?
#
loop_
_entity_poly.entity_id
_entity_poly.type
_entity_poly.pdbx_seq_one_letter_code
_entity_poly.pdbx_strand_id
1 'polypeptide(L)'
;MAVIGVRRGDGLRVFGVAHVVAAGCLVAGFLIRGTHGLAIVALLGVLEVAVSFDNAIVNATVLARLNRFWQRMFLTVGIVVAAIGMRLLVPLAIVCAGARLGPGSALDLAYRDPARYRDLLLAAQPGISAFGGAFLMMIFLGFVFEEHEQVWIGWVERPLRRLGRIPGIAQVVVLGFALSAAGTVASGHALKVVSGAVAGLMVYLLVDGAGQVIARRADADGASRPRSTVSGRAGLFLFAYLELLDATFSFDSVMGAFSVTLDIALITIGLAIGAAYIRALTVFVVRRGTLEEYRYLEHGAYYAIGMLAVLLMVQVWHDVPDVLTAAVGAGVIIAAVANSLWARRAQQRRDRGAGGPLAEVRDVRRGGDRPAA
;
A
#
# COMPACT_ATOMS: atom_id res chain seq x y z
N MET A 1 -26.78 9.91 13.09
CA MET A 1 -25.55 10.18 13.89
C MET A 1 -25.31 9.00 14.83
N ALA A 2 -24.53 8.01 14.39
CA ALA A 2 -23.97 6.99 15.28
C ALA A 2 -22.49 6.88 14.90
N VAL A 3 -21.71 7.89 15.32
CA VAL A 3 -20.27 7.91 15.11
C VAL A 3 -19.68 6.87 16.06
N ILE A 4 -19.07 5.85 15.47
CA ILE A 4 -18.34 4.78 16.13
C ILE A 4 -17.40 5.40 17.17
N GLY A 5 -17.75 5.23 18.44
CA GLY A 5 -17.00 5.76 19.56
C GLY A 5 -15.68 5.02 19.71
N VAL A 6 -14.62 5.56 19.10
CA VAL A 6 -13.26 5.18 19.46
C VAL A 6 -13.02 5.65 20.89
N ARG A 7 -12.88 4.71 21.84
CA ARG A 7 -12.49 5.06 23.22
C ARG A 7 -11.08 5.65 23.17
N ARG A 8 -10.84 6.77 23.87
CA ARG A 8 -9.52 7.45 23.98
C ARG A 8 -8.34 6.49 24.29
N GLY A 9 -8.61 5.33 24.91
CA GLY A 9 -7.60 4.30 25.20
C GLY A 9 -7.16 3.40 24.04
N ASP A 10 -7.88 3.37 22.92
CA ASP A 10 -7.55 2.46 21.80
C ASP A 10 -6.33 2.95 20.99
N GLY A 11 -6.10 4.27 20.89
CA GLY A 11 -4.92 4.82 20.22
C GLY A 11 -3.62 4.45 20.91
N LEU A 12 -3.55 4.60 22.24
CA LEU A 12 -2.38 4.23 23.04
C LEU A 12 -2.07 2.73 22.95
N ARG A 13 -3.10 1.89 22.85
CA ARG A 13 -2.93 0.43 22.71
C ARG A 13 -2.44 0.01 21.33
N VAL A 14 -2.84 0.71 20.27
CA VAL A 14 -2.39 0.40 18.89
C VAL A 14 -0.92 0.75 18.71
N PHE A 15 -0.50 1.91 19.20
CA PHE A 15 0.90 2.32 19.10
C PHE A 15 1.80 1.71 20.18
N GLY A 16 1.24 1.11 21.24
CA GLY A 16 2.04 0.54 22.34
C GLY A 16 3.12 -0.44 21.87
N VAL A 17 2.77 -1.33 20.93
CA VAL A 17 3.74 -2.26 20.31
C VAL A 17 4.83 -1.50 19.55
N ALA A 18 4.46 -0.46 18.79
CA ALA A 18 5.42 0.35 18.04
C ALA A 18 6.40 1.09 18.95
N HIS A 19 5.95 1.62 20.09
CA HIS A 19 6.85 2.26 21.07
C HIS A 19 7.81 1.25 21.70
N VAL A 20 7.35 0.04 22.03
CA VAL A 20 8.21 -1.02 22.59
C VAL A 20 9.26 -1.46 21.56
N VAL A 21 8.85 -1.69 20.31
CA VAL A 21 9.77 -2.02 19.22
C VAL A 21 10.76 -0.89 19.01
N ALA A 22 10.30 0.36 18.96
CA ALA A 22 11.17 1.52 18.78
C ALA A 22 12.21 1.66 19.89
N ALA A 23 11.79 1.55 21.16
CA ALA A 23 12.70 1.60 22.30
C ALA A 23 13.73 0.45 22.23
N GLY A 24 13.29 -0.77 21.93
CA GLY A 24 14.18 -1.92 21.76
C GLY A 24 15.19 -1.72 20.63
N CYS A 25 14.74 -1.21 19.49
CA CYS A 25 15.59 -0.91 18.34
C CYS A 25 16.60 0.21 18.64
N LEU A 26 16.20 1.28 19.33
CA LEU A 26 17.10 2.37 19.73
C LEU A 26 18.17 1.89 20.71
N VAL A 27 17.78 1.06 21.69
CA VAL A 27 18.72 0.41 22.61
C VAL A 27 19.66 -0.52 21.84
N ALA A 28 19.17 -1.34 20.92
CA ALA A 28 20.00 -2.20 20.08
C ALA A 28 20.99 -1.39 19.23
N GLY A 29 20.56 -0.30 18.61
CA GLY A 29 21.43 0.63 17.88
C GLY A 29 22.52 1.21 18.77
N PHE A 30 22.18 1.61 20.00
CA PHE A 30 23.14 2.07 21.00
C PHE A 30 24.15 0.99 21.40
N LEU A 31 23.71 -0.25 21.58
CA LEU A 31 24.59 -1.36 21.93
C LEU A 31 25.55 -1.74 20.79
N ILE A 32 25.13 -1.57 19.53
CA ILE A 32 25.95 -1.91 18.36
C ILE A 32 27.03 -0.85 18.09
N ARG A 33 26.66 0.45 18.10
CA ARG A 33 27.54 1.55 17.64
C ARG A 33 27.51 2.79 18.55
N GLY A 34 27.08 2.65 19.80
CA GLY A 34 26.98 3.76 20.75
C GLY A 34 25.97 4.84 20.32
N THR A 35 26.24 6.09 20.69
CA THR A 35 25.39 7.24 20.35
C THR A 35 25.21 7.42 18.84
N HIS A 36 26.23 7.09 18.05
CA HIS A 36 26.17 7.13 16.59
C HIS A 36 25.19 6.10 16.02
N GLY A 37 25.21 4.87 16.53
CA GLY A 37 24.24 3.83 16.14
C GLY A 37 22.81 4.20 16.49
N LEU A 38 22.59 4.78 17.68
CA LEU A 38 21.29 5.31 18.09
C LEU A 38 20.80 6.41 17.13
N ALA A 39 21.66 7.36 16.76
CA ALA A 39 21.30 8.43 15.85
C ALA A 39 20.93 7.90 14.45
N ILE A 40 21.70 6.95 13.90
CA ILE A 40 21.39 6.30 12.61
C ILE A 40 20.05 5.57 12.68
N VAL A 41 19.83 4.74 13.70
CA VAL A 41 18.60 3.97 13.86
C VAL A 41 17.38 4.88 14.01
N ALA A 42 17.51 5.98 14.77
CA ALA A 42 16.47 6.99 14.90
C ALA A 42 16.18 7.67 13.56
N LEU A 43 17.23 8.09 12.84
CA LEU A 43 17.10 8.74 11.53
C LEU A 43 16.42 7.82 10.50
N LEU A 44 16.85 6.56 10.42
CA LEU A 44 16.26 5.55 9.54
C LEU A 44 14.79 5.28 9.90
N GLY A 45 14.47 5.21 11.20
CA GLY A 45 13.09 5.06 11.64
C GLY A 45 12.20 6.22 11.22
N VAL A 46 12.69 7.47 11.34
CA VAL A 46 11.96 8.67 10.88
C VAL A 46 11.83 8.69 9.36
N LEU A 47 12.92 8.39 8.64
CA LEU A 47 12.92 8.32 7.18
C LEU A 47 11.89 7.31 6.67
N GLU A 48 11.87 6.13 7.26
CA GLU A 48 10.91 5.08 6.91
C GLU A 48 9.46 5.53 7.14
N VAL A 49 9.16 6.16 8.26
CA VAL A 49 7.80 6.66 8.53
C VAL A 49 7.40 7.76 7.55
N ALA A 50 8.34 8.63 7.17
CA ALA A 50 8.08 9.72 6.24
C ALA A 50 7.84 9.22 4.81
N VAL A 51 8.67 8.30 4.33
CA VAL A 51 8.60 7.76 2.95
C VAL A 51 7.43 6.78 2.80
N SER A 52 7.10 6.01 3.84
CA SER A 52 6.07 4.96 3.76
C SER A 52 4.69 5.39 4.26
N PHE A 53 4.42 6.69 4.42
CA PHE A 53 3.15 7.17 4.96
C PHE A 53 1.95 6.89 4.04
N ASP A 54 2.11 7.13 2.74
CA ASP A 54 1.10 6.83 1.72
C ASP A 54 0.83 5.32 1.62
N ASN A 55 1.87 4.50 1.74
CA ASN A 55 1.78 3.04 1.84
C ASN A 55 0.89 2.62 3.02
N ALA A 56 0.96 3.34 4.15
CA ALA A 56 0.10 3.09 5.31
C ALA A 56 -1.39 3.23 4.98
N ILE A 57 -1.75 4.20 4.13
CA ILE A 57 -3.12 4.47 3.69
C ILE A 57 -3.59 3.43 2.68
N VAL A 58 -2.73 3.10 1.71
CA VAL A 58 -2.97 2.01 0.75
C VAL A 58 -3.26 0.70 1.46
N ASN A 59 -2.41 0.33 2.41
CA ASN A 59 -2.60 -0.87 3.22
C ASN A 59 -3.85 -0.79 4.09
N ALA A 60 -4.25 0.40 4.55
CA ALA A 60 -5.43 0.56 5.39
C ALA A 60 -6.70 0.20 4.61
N THR A 61 -6.78 0.60 3.33
CA THR A 61 -7.91 0.28 2.45
C THR A 61 -8.13 -1.23 2.33
N VAL A 62 -7.05 -1.98 2.21
CA VAL A 62 -7.07 -3.44 2.10
C VAL A 62 -7.35 -4.08 3.46
N LEU A 63 -6.67 -3.59 4.52
CA LEU A 63 -6.81 -4.09 5.88
C LEU A 63 -8.20 -3.84 6.49
N ALA A 64 -8.91 -2.81 6.04
CA ALA A 64 -10.29 -2.52 6.44
C ALA A 64 -11.26 -3.67 6.09
N ARG A 65 -10.94 -4.46 5.07
CA ARG A 65 -11.74 -5.62 4.64
C ARG A 65 -11.49 -6.85 5.51
N LEU A 66 -10.48 -6.82 6.39
CA LEU A 66 -10.09 -7.92 7.27
C LEU A 66 -10.70 -7.79 8.67
N ASN A 67 -11.00 -8.95 9.27
CA ASN A 67 -11.49 -9.03 10.64
C ASN A 67 -10.43 -8.60 11.69
N ARG A 68 -10.87 -8.43 12.95
CA ARG A 68 -9.97 -8.02 14.04
C ARG A 68 -8.82 -8.99 14.31
N PHE A 69 -8.97 -10.27 14.00
CA PHE A 69 -7.90 -11.26 14.15
C PHE A 69 -6.74 -10.94 13.19
N TRP A 70 -7.04 -10.76 11.91
CA TRP A 70 -6.05 -10.41 10.90
C TRP A 70 -5.43 -9.03 11.12
N GLN A 71 -6.20 -8.05 11.60
CA GLN A 71 -5.64 -6.76 12.05
C GLN A 71 -4.64 -6.91 13.22
N ARG A 72 -4.83 -7.91 14.10
CA ARG A 72 -3.88 -8.22 15.18
C ARG A 72 -2.66 -8.98 14.64
N MET A 73 -2.84 -9.89 13.69
CA MET A 73 -1.74 -10.56 13.00
C MET A 73 -0.85 -9.56 12.27
N PHE A 74 -1.46 -8.56 11.61
CA PHE A 74 -0.76 -7.47 10.93
C PHE A 74 0.13 -6.63 11.86
N LEU A 75 -0.25 -6.48 13.14
CA LEU A 75 0.57 -5.80 14.16
C LEU A 75 1.57 -6.71 14.89
N THR A 76 1.45 -8.02 14.78
CA THR A 76 2.29 -8.96 15.55
C THR A 76 3.27 -9.64 14.62
N VAL A 77 2.82 -10.70 13.93
CA VAL A 77 3.63 -11.41 12.94
C VAL A 77 3.99 -10.50 11.77
N GLY A 78 3.06 -9.64 11.35
CA GLY A 78 3.28 -8.71 10.26
C GLY A 78 4.45 -7.75 10.49
N ILE A 79 4.67 -7.25 11.71
CA ILE A 79 5.84 -6.40 12.01
C ILE A 79 7.14 -7.20 11.81
N VAL A 80 7.18 -8.46 12.25
CA VAL A 80 8.35 -9.33 12.08
C VAL A 80 8.60 -9.64 10.61
N VAL A 81 7.55 -9.98 9.85
CA VAL A 81 7.63 -10.21 8.41
C VAL A 81 8.10 -8.95 7.68
N ALA A 82 7.57 -7.78 8.01
CA ALA A 82 8.00 -6.51 7.44
C ALA A 82 9.46 -6.18 7.76
N ALA A 83 9.87 -6.31 9.02
CA ALA A 83 11.20 -5.93 9.48
C ALA A 83 12.29 -6.91 9.01
N ILE A 84 12.02 -8.21 9.05
CA ILE A 84 13.02 -9.25 8.74
C ILE A 84 12.78 -9.82 7.35
N GLY A 85 11.55 -10.24 7.04
CA GLY A 85 11.21 -10.80 5.74
C GLY A 85 11.49 -9.83 4.62
N MET A 86 10.82 -8.67 4.63
CA MET A 86 10.81 -7.78 3.48
C MET A 86 12.09 -6.94 3.37
N ARG A 87 12.75 -6.65 4.51
CA ARG A 87 13.91 -5.75 4.55
C ARG A 87 15.26 -6.45 4.69
N LEU A 88 15.30 -7.71 5.15
CA LEU A 88 16.53 -8.49 5.23
C LEU A 88 16.50 -9.70 4.29
N LEU A 89 15.47 -10.55 4.39
CA LEU A 89 15.43 -11.81 3.63
C LEU A 89 15.19 -11.58 2.14
N VAL A 90 14.30 -10.66 1.75
CA VAL A 90 14.03 -10.37 0.33
C VAL A 90 15.26 -9.79 -0.37
N PRO A 91 15.93 -8.74 0.13
CA PRO A 91 17.19 -8.27 -0.45
C PRO A 91 18.26 -9.36 -0.50
N LEU A 92 18.40 -10.17 0.55
CA LEU A 92 19.33 -11.30 0.56
C LEU A 92 18.99 -12.33 -0.54
N ALA A 93 17.72 -12.69 -0.71
CA ALA A 93 17.26 -13.62 -1.74
C ALA A 93 17.51 -13.07 -3.15
N ILE A 94 17.31 -11.76 -3.35
CA ILE A 94 17.63 -11.06 -4.61
C ILE A 94 19.11 -11.20 -4.93
N VAL A 95 20.00 -10.93 -3.97
CA VAL A 95 21.46 -11.06 -4.17
C VAL A 95 21.84 -12.52 -4.42
N CYS A 96 21.24 -13.48 -3.71
CA CYS A 96 21.47 -14.90 -3.96
C CYS A 96 21.11 -15.28 -5.40
N ALA A 97 19.94 -14.85 -5.88
CA ALA A 97 19.48 -15.15 -7.23
C ALA A 97 20.31 -14.42 -8.30
N GLY A 98 20.59 -13.13 -8.11
CA GLY A 98 21.30 -12.28 -9.06
C GLY A 98 22.78 -12.62 -9.21
N ALA A 99 23.47 -12.90 -8.09
CA ALA A 99 24.89 -13.24 -8.07
C ALA A 99 25.16 -14.75 -8.05
N ARG A 100 24.11 -15.58 -8.06
CA ARG A 100 24.18 -17.05 -7.95
C ARG A 100 25.00 -17.50 -6.73
N LEU A 101 24.83 -16.80 -5.61
CA LEU A 101 25.48 -17.10 -4.34
C LEU A 101 24.57 -17.94 -3.46
N GLY A 102 25.16 -18.82 -2.65
CA GLY A 102 24.43 -19.47 -1.56
C GLY A 102 24.05 -18.46 -0.46
N PRO A 103 22.99 -18.71 0.33
CA PRO A 103 22.53 -17.77 1.38
C PRO A 103 23.61 -17.39 2.38
N GLY A 104 24.45 -18.34 2.79
CA GLY A 104 25.57 -18.08 3.71
C GLY A 104 26.62 -17.15 3.11
N SER A 105 26.97 -17.34 1.83
CA SER A 105 27.93 -16.48 1.12
C SER A 105 27.37 -15.09 0.86
N ALA A 106 26.08 -14.98 0.55
CA ALA A 106 25.43 -13.67 0.40
C ALA A 106 25.36 -12.91 1.73
N LEU A 107 25.14 -13.62 2.85
CA LEU A 107 25.17 -13.03 4.19
C LEU A 107 26.59 -12.60 4.57
N ASP A 108 27.60 -13.44 4.31
CA ASP A 108 29.00 -13.11 4.51
C ASP A 108 29.42 -11.88 3.69
N LEU A 109 28.99 -11.81 2.43
CA LEU A 109 29.20 -10.65 1.56
C LEU A 109 28.56 -9.39 2.14
N ALA A 110 27.32 -9.51 2.62
CA ALA A 110 26.57 -8.43 3.27
C ALA A 110 27.35 -7.82 4.45
N TYR A 111 28.04 -8.63 5.25
CA TYR A 111 28.82 -8.15 6.39
C TYR A 111 30.25 -7.71 6.05
N ARG A 112 30.93 -8.41 5.14
CA ARG A 112 32.35 -8.16 4.83
C ARG A 112 32.56 -7.09 3.78
N ASP A 113 31.66 -6.99 2.79
CA ASP A 113 31.74 -6.03 1.70
C ASP A 113 30.33 -5.49 1.38
N PRO A 114 29.79 -4.63 2.27
CA PRO A 114 28.43 -4.12 2.13
C PRO A 114 28.29 -3.19 0.92
N ALA A 115 29.39 -2.60 0.42
CA ALA A 115 29.38 -1.81 -0.81
C ALA A 115 29.08 -2.70 -2.02
N ARG A 116 29.77 -3.82 -2.16
CA ARG A 116 29.50 -4.79 -3.22
C ARG A 116 28.11 -5.41 -3.09
N TYR A 117 27.65 -5.68 -1.86
CA TYR A 117 26.28 -6.16 -1.62
C TYR A 117 25.24 -5.15 -2.14
N ARG A 118 25.38 -3.86 -1.82
CA ARG A 118 24.54 -2.78 -2.35
C ARG A 118 24.58 -2.72 -3.87
N ASP A 119 25.76 -2.82 -4.48
CA ASP A 119 25.89 -2.74 -5.94
C ASP A 119 25.20 -3.92 -6.65
N LEU A 120 25.21 -5.11 -6.05
CA LEU A 120 24.45 -6.26 -6.55
C LEU A 120 22.93 -6.05 -6.43
N LEU A 121 22.46 -5.39 -5.37
CA LEU A 121 21.05 -5.01 -5.23
C LEU A 121 20.64 -3.97 -6.27
N LEU A 122 21.46 -2.92 -6.47
CA LEU A 122 21.27 -1.92 -7.52
C LEU A 122 21.21 -2.57 -8.92
N ALA A 123 22.08 -3.56 -9.18
CA ALA A 123 22.08 -4.27 -10.46
C ALA A 123 20.83 -5.14 -10.69
N ALA A 124 20.04 -5.42 -9.66
CA ALA A 124 18.76 -6.13 -9.72
C ALA A 124 17.54 -5.20 -9.82
N GLN A 125 17.71 -3.92 -9.48
CA GLN A 125 16.64 -2.93 -9.35
C GLN A 125 15.74 -2.83 -10.61
N PRO A 126 16.23 -2.83 -11.87
CA PRO A 126 15.34 -2.79 -13.03
C PRO A 126 14.37 -3.98 -13.11
N GLY A 127 14.81 -5.18 -12.69
CA GLY A 127 13.92 -6.35 -12.64
C GLY A 127 12.89 -6.26 -11.52
N ILE A 128 13.27 -5.65 -10.39
CA ILE A 128 12.40 -5.48 -9.22
C ILE A 128 11.35 -4.41 -9.48
N SER A 129 11.73 -3.29 -10.08
CA SER A 129 10.80 -2.23 -10.50
C SER A 129 9.84 -2.73 -11.58
N ALA A 130 10.30 -3.59 -12.51
CA ALA A 130 9.42 -4.26 -13.46
C ALA A 130 8.44 -5.24 -12.77
N PHE A 131 8.90 -6.02 -11.79
CA PHE A 131 8.06 -6.90 -10.98
C PHE A 131 6.98 -6.12 -10.21
N GLY A 132 7.41 -5.12 -9.45
CA GLY A 132 6.53 -4.29 -8.63
C GLY A 132 5.56 -3.51 -9.50
N GLY A 133 6.05 -2.87 -10.55
CA GLY A 133 5.24 -2.13 -11.52
C GLY A 133 4.16 -3.01 -12.16
N ALA A 134 4.51 -4.20 -12.65
CA ALA A 134 3.56 -5.15 -13.21
C ALA A 134 2.50 -5.61 -12.19
N PHE A 135 2.93 -5.96 -10.98
CA PHE A 135 2.04 -6.42 -9.90
C PHE A 135 1.05 -5.33 -9.46
N LEU A 136 1.55 -4.12 -9.17
CA LEU A 136 0.72 -2.98 -8.77
C LEU A 136 -0.18 -2.48 -9.90
N MET A 137 0.28 -2.55 -11.15
CA MET A 137 -0.53 -2.19 -12.31
C MET A 137 -1.74 -3.12 -12.46
N MET A 138 -1.56 -4.43 -12.23
CA MET A 138 -2.69 -5.37 -12.23
C MET A 138 -3.74 -5.00 -11.17
N ILE A 139 -3.30 -4.62 -9.96
CA ILE A 139 -4.20 -4.18 -8.89
C ILE A 139 -4.96 -2.91 -9.30
N PHE A 140 -4.23 -1.92 -9.82
CA PHE A 140 -4.82 -0.65 -10.24
C PHE A 140 -5.83 -0.85 -11.37
N LEU A 141 -5.47 -1.60 -12.41
CA LEU A 141 -6.36 -1.86 -13.55
C LEU A 141 -7.57 -2.69 -13.12
N GLY A 142 -7.40 -3.67 -12.22
CA GLY A 142 -8.51 -4.40 -11.62
C GLY A 142 -9.52 -3.47 -10.95
N PHE A 143 -9.05 -2.53 -10.14
CA PHE A 143 -9.91 -1.52 -9.53
C PHE A 143 -10.56 -0.60 -10.56
N VAL A 144 -9.81 -0.04 -11.50
CA VAL A 144 -10.34 0.97 -12.44
C VAL A 144 -11.35 0.38 -13.43
N PHE A 145 -11.23 -0.91 -13.76
CA PHE A 145 -12.16 -1.60 -14.65
C PHE A 145 -13.48 -2.00 -13.98
N GLU A 146 -13.51 -2.07 -12.64
CA GLU A 146 -14.75 -2.32 -11.90
C GLU A 146 -15.70 -1.10 -11.89
N GLU A 147 -17.00 -1.38 -11.82
CA GLU A 147 -18.02 -0.34 -11.67
C GLU A 147 -18.18 0.03 -10.19
N HIS A 148 -17.66 1.21 -9.84
CA HIS A 148 -17.86 1.80 -8.52
C HIS A 148 -19.02 2.80 -8.50
N GLU A 149 -19.80 2.81 -7.42
CA GLU A 149 -20.89 3.78 -7.18
C GLU A 149 -20.40 5.23 -7.19
N GLN A 150 -19.16 5.44 -6.75
CA GLN A 150 -18.54 6.76 -6.67
C GLN A 150 -17.49 6.88 -7.77
N VAL A 151 -17.47 8.03 -8.43
CA VAL A 151 -16.49 8.37 -9.48
C VAL A 151 -15.71 9.57 -8.95
N TRP A 152 -14.39 9.45 -8.84
CA TRP A 152 -13.54 10.57 -8.42
C TRP A 152 -13.07 11.37 -9.63
N ILE A 153 -12.52 10.71 -10.66
CA ILE A 153 -11.95 11.35 -11.86
C ILE A 153 -12.73 10.88 -13.10
N GLY A 154 -13.92 11.43 -13.32
CA GLY A 154 -14.87 10.90 -14.31
C GLY A 154 -14.40 10.92 -15.78
N TRP A 155 -13.44 11.77 -16.14
CA TRP A 155 -12.90 11.82 -17.50
C TRP A 155 -11.86 10.71 -17.77
N VAL A 156 -11.19 10.21 -16.72
CA VAL A 156 -10.25 9.08 -16.80
C VAL A 156 -10.98 7.76 -16.57
N GLU A 157 -11.85 7.69 -15.57
CA GLU A 157 -12.55 6.44 -15.22
C GLU A 157 -13.50 5.97 -16.33
N ARG A 158 -14.23 6.88 -17.00
CA ARG A 158 -15.23 6.48 -18.00
C ARG A 158 -14.62 5.78 -19.24
N PRO A 159 -13.52 6.28 -19.85
CA PRO A 159 -12.84 5.54 -20.91
C PRO A 159 -12.24 4.23 -20.44
N LEU A 160 -11.56 4.22 -19.28
CA LEU A 160 -10.89 3.02 -18.79
C LEU A 160 -11.90 1.92 -18.43
N ARG A 161 -13.07 2.25 -17.86
CA ARG A 161 -14.16 1.29 -17.63
C ARG A 161 -14.67 0.63 -18.91
N ARG A 162 -14.73 1.36 -20.03
CA ARG A 162 -15.09 0.74 -21.32
C ARG A 162 -14.04 -0.25 -21.78
N LEU A 163 -12.77 0.06 -21.55
CA LEU A 163 -11.65 -0.80 -21.88
C LEU A 163 -11.68 -2.09 -21.05
N GLY A 164 -12.06 -1.98 -19.78
CA GLY A 164 -12.25 -3.11 -18.85
C GLY A 164 -13.30 -4.16 -19.28
N ARG A 165 -14.16 -3.85 -20.26
CA ARG A 165 -15.08 -4.84 -20.84
C ARG A 165 -14.38 -5.89 -21.70
N ILE A 166 -13.15 -5.64 -22.12
CA ILE A 166 -12.34 -6.57 -22.90
C ILE A 166 -11.68 -7.56 -21.93
N PRO A 167 -12.02 -8.86 -22.00
CA PRO A 167 -11.38 -9.85 -21.14
C PRO A 167 -9.87 -9.88 -21.36
N GLY A 168 -9.09 -9.88 -20.29
CA GLY A 168 -7.63 -10.01 -20.37
C GLY A 168 -6.88 -8.71 -20.66
N ILE A 169 -7.54 -7.56 -20.76
CA ILE A 169 -6.88 -6.31 -21.16
C ILE A 169 -5.82 -5.83 -20.15
N ALA A 170 -5.99 -6.09 -18.86
CA ALA A 170 -5.01 -5.75 -17.84
C ALA A 170 -3.67 -6.50 -18.08
N GLN A 171 -3.78 -7.80 -18.38
CA GLN A 171 -2.64 -8.65 -18.71
C GLN A 171 -1.96 -8.18 -20.01
N VAL A 172 -2.76 -7.78 -21.01
CA VAL A 172 -2.22 -7.23 -22.27
C VAL A 172 -1.43 -5.94 -22.02
N VAL A 173 -1.91 -5.05 -21.15
CA VAL A 173 -1.17 -3.82 -20.79
C VAL A 173 0.18 -4.16 -20.15
N VAL A 174 0.19 -5.09 -19.17
CA VAL A 174 1.41 -5.49 -18.47
C VAL A 174 2.40 -6.22 -19.40
N LEU A 175 1.91 -7.13 -20.25
CA LEU A 175 2.75 -7.81 -21.24
C LEU A 175 3.24 -6.85 -22.33
N GLY A 176 2.42 -5.88 -22.74
CA GLY A 176 2.80 -4.81 -23.66
C GLY A 176 3.93 -3.95 -23.08
N PHE A 177 3.85 -3.61 -21.79
CA PHE A 177 4.95 -2.98 -21.06
C PHE A 177 6.21 -3.85 -21.05
N ALA A 178 6.08 -5.15 -20.72
CA ALA A 178 7.24 -6.04 -20.68
C ALA A 178 7.94 -6.14 -22.04
N LEU A 179 7.18 -6.24 -23.14
CA LEU A 179 7.70 -6.27 -24.51
C LEU A 179 8.33 -4.94 -24.92
N SER A 180 7.69 -3.80 -24.60
CA SER A 180 8.24 -2.49 -24.93
C SER A 180 9.54 -2.21 -24.17
N ALA A 181 9.58 -2.56 -22.87
CA ALA A 181 10.78 -2.44 -22.06
C ALA A 181 11.89 -3.38 -22.56
N ALA A 182 11.57 -4.61 -22.97
CA ALA A 182 12.56 -5.52 -23.55
C ALA A 182 13.27 -4.95 -24.80
N GLY A 183 12.54 -4.21 -25.63
CA GLY A 183 13.06 -3.63 -26.87
C GLY A 183 13.79 -2.29 -26.71
N THR A 184 13.67 -1.64 -25.55
CA THR A 184 14.17 -0.26 -25.34
C THR A 184 15.21 -0.15 -24.24
N VAL A 185 15.23 -1.08 -23.28
CA VAL A 185 16.22 -1.15 -22.21
C VAL A 185 17.56 -1.66 -22.77
N ALA A 186 18.67 -1.24 -22.17
CA ALA A 186 20.00 -1.74 -22.50
C ALA A 186 20.04 -3.28 -22.49
N SER A 187 20.70 -3.88 -23.48
CA SER A 187 20.65 -5.32 -23.79
C SER A 187 20.97 -6.24 -22.60
N GLY A 188 21.76 -5.78 -21.62
CA GLY A 188 22.09 -6.52 -20.40
C GLY A 188 20.96 -6.64 -19.36
N HIS A 189 19.89 -5.85 -19.47
CA HIS A 189 18.79 -5.82 -18.48
C HIS A 189 17.47 -6.36 -19.02
N ALA A 190 17.30 -6.52 -20.34
CA ALA A 190 16.04 -6.94 -20.96
C ALA A 190 15.46 -8.22 -20.34
N LEU A 191 16.28 -9.27 -20.15
CA LEU A 191 15.82 -10.52 -19.54
C LEU A 191 15.40 -10.34 -18.07
N LYS A 192 16.09 -9.47 -17.31
CA LYS A 192 15.73 -9.18 -15.90
C LYS A 192 14.39 -8.46 -15.83
N VAL A 193 14.17 -7.49 -16.70
CA VAL A 193 12.94 -6.70 -16.77
C VAL A 193 11.75 -7.56 -17.17
N VAL A 194 11.88 -8.34 -18.24
CA VAL A 194 10.81 -9.23 -18.71
C VAL A 194 10.50 -10.30 -17.66
N SER A 195 11.52 -10.95 -17.11
CA SER A 195 11.30 -11.99 -16.09
C SER A 195 10.68 -11.39 -14.82
N GLY A 196 11.09 -10.19 -14.41
CA GLY A 196 10.47 -9.42 -13.33
C GLY A 196 8.99 -9.14 -13.60
N ALA A 197 8.66 -8.51 -14.73
CA ALA A 197 7.28 -8.18 -15.09
C ALA A 197 6.38 -9.42 -15.19
N VAL A 198 6.87 -10.50 -15.80
CA VAL A 198 6.14 -11.78 -15.88
C VAL A 198 5.97 -12.39 -14.49
N ALA A 199 7.00 -12.37 -13.64
CA ALA A 199 6.89 -12.86 -12.27
C ALA A 199 5.86 -12.04 -11.47
N GLY A 200 5.83 -10.71 -11.61
CA GLY A 200 4.84 -9.84 -10.97
C GLY A 200 3.42 -10.17 -11.42
N LEU A 201 3.22 -10.35 -12.72
CA LEU A 201 1.95 -10.79 -13.30
C LEU A 201 1.53 -12.18 -12.76
N MET A 202 2.45 -13.14 -12.74
CA MET A 202 2.18 -14.50 -12.25
C MET A 202 1.78 -14.49 -10.77
N VAL A 203 2.52 -13.76 -9.94
CA VAL A 203 2.20 -13.64 -8.51
C VAL A 203 0.83 -13.00 -8.32
N TYR A 204 0.50 -11.94 -9.06
CA TYR A 204 -0.84 -11.35 -9.03
C TYR A 204 -1.93 -12.40 -9.36
N LEU A 205 -1.79 -13.11 -10.49
CA LEU A 205 -2.77 -14.09 -10.93
C LEU A 205 -2.92 -15.27 -9.96
N LEU A 206 -1.81 -15.69 -9.32
CA LEU A 206 -1.83 -16.75 -8.32
C LEU A 206 -2.58 -16.30 -7.05
N VAL A 207 -2.29 -15.08 -6.57
CA VAL A 207 -2.92 -14.53 -5.36
C VAL A 207 -4.41 -14.27 -5.60
N ASP A 208 -4.75 -13.63 -6.72
CA ASP A 208 -6.13 -13.34 -7.10
C ASP A 208 -6.92 -14.62 -7.38
N GLY A 209 -6.38 -15.51 -8.21
CA GLY A 209 -7.02 -16.78 -8.57
C GLY A 209 -7.27 -17.67 -7.35
N ALA A 210 -6.31 -17.75 -6.42
CA ALA A 210 -6.51 -18.51 -5.19
C ALA A 210 -7.57 -17.85 -4.27
N GLY A 211 -7.61 -16.52 -4.22
CA GLY A 211 -8.67 -15.77 -3.55
C GLY A 211 -10.07 -16.11 -4.09
N GLN A 212 -10.22 -16.13 -5.42
CA GLN A 212 -11.48 -16.49 -6.08
C GLN A 212 -11.91 -17.94 -5.79
N VAL A 213 -10.99 -18.90 -5.81
CA VAL A 213 -11.29 -20.31 -5.50
C VAL A 213 -11.85 -20.45 -4.09
N ILE A 214 -11.32 -19.70 -3.14
CA ILE A 214 -11.78 -19.78 -1.74
C ILE A 214 -13.10 -19.06 -1.55
N ALA A 215 -13.30 -17.93 -2.20
CA ALA A 215 -14.59 -17.25 -2.21
C ALA A 215 -15.70 -18.18 -2.73
N ARG A 216 -15.47 -18.84 -3.88
CA ARG A 216 -16.41 -19.82 -4.46
C ARG A 216 -16.72 -20.99 -3.54
N ARG A 217 -15.72 -21.51 -2.81
CA ARG A 217 -15.93 -22.58 -1.83
C ARG A 217 -16.74 -22.12 -0.62
N ALA A 218 -16.51 -20.90 -0.14
CA ALA A 218 -17.27 -20.34 0.97
C ALA A 218 -18.75 -20.12 0.61
N ASP A 219 -19.03 -19.71 -0.64
CA ASP A 219 -20.39 -19.57 -1.16
C ASP A 219 -21.09 -20.94 -1.33
N ALA A 220 -20.36 -21.96 -1.78
CA ALA A 220 -20.86 -23.32 -1.94
C ALA A 220 -21.21 -24.01 -0.60
N ASP A 221 -20.48 -23.70 0.47
CA ASP A 221 -20.72 -24.26 1.82
C ASP A 221 -21.91 -23.58 2.55
N GLY A 222 -22.68 -22.72 1.87
CA GLY A 222 -23.87 -22.07 2.45
C GLY A 222 -23.57 -21.13 3.63
N ALA A 223 -22.30 -20.76 3.82
CA ALA A 223 -21.87 -19.88 4.89
C ALA A 223 -22.26 -18.43 4.54
N SER A 224 -23.55 -18.10 4.65
CA SER A 224 -24.08 -16.73 4.61
C SER A 224 -23.60 -15.95 5.84
N ARG A 225 -22.29 -15.67 5.91
CA ARG A 225 -21.76 -14.69 6.84
C ARG A 225 -21.97 -13.31 6.22
N PRO A 226 -22.41 -12.31 7.02
CA PRO A 226 -22.59 -10.96 6.51
C PRO A 226 -21.28 -10.46 5.88
N ARG A 227 -21.44 -9.68 4.82
CA ARG A 227 -20.43 -9.07 3.93
C ARG A 227 -19.41 -8.16 4.65
N SER A 228 -19.28 -8.22 5.98
CA SER A 228 -18.63 -7.18 6.76
C SER A 228 -17.17 -7.40 7.10
N THR A 229 -16.59 -8.62 7.01
CA THR A 229 -15.12 -8.80 7.12
C THR A 229 -14.71 -10.18 6.62
N VAL A 230 -13.71 -10.27 5.75
CA VAL A 230 -13.16 -11.54 5.27
C VAL A 230 -12.46 -12.26 6.43
N SER A 231 -12.81 -13.54 6.66
CA SER A 231 -12.28 -14.38 7.74
C SER A 231 -11.84 -15.75 7.20
N GLY A 232 -11.01 -16.47 7.96
CA GLY A 232 -10.49 -17.78 7.57
C GLY A 232 -9.53 -17.74 6.38
N ARG A 233 -9.63 -18.69 5.47
CA ARG A 233 -8.71 -18.83 4.32
C ARG A 233 -8.65 -17.58 3.45
N ALA A 234 -9.78 -16.95 3.12
CA ALA A 234 -9.80 -15.74 2.30
C ALA A 234 -9.09 -14.55 2.99
N GLY A 235 -9.10 -14.52 4.33
CA GLY A 235 -8.34 -13.52 5.09
C GLY A 235 -6.83 -13.77 5.05
N LEU A 236 -6.39 -15.03 4.94
CA LEU A 236 -4.98 -15.36 4.73
C LEU A 236 -4.49 -14.88 3.35
N PHE A 237 -5.32 -14.95 2.30
CA PHE A 237 -4.96 -14.42 0.98
C PHE A 237 -4.81 -12.90 1.00
N LEU A 238 -5.78 -12.21 1.58
CA LEU A 238 -5.72 -10.75 1.67
C LEU A 238 -4.59 -10.28 2.60
N PHE A 239 -4.23 -11.10 3.61
CA PHE A 239 -3.05 -10.88 4.43
C PHE A 239 -1.75 -11.11 3.63
N ALA A 240 -1.61 -12.21 2.90
CA ALA A 240 -0.44 -12.44 2.05
C ALA A 240 -0.30 -11.36 0.97
N TYR A 241 -1.43 -10.90 0.43
CA TYR A 241 -1.51 -9.77 -0.48
C TYR A 241 -1.00 -8.46 0.17
N LEU A 242 -1.39 -8.17 1.41
CA LEU A 242 -0.86 -7.03 2.17
C LEU A 242 0.65 -7.12 2.38
N GLU A 243 1.16 -8.30 2.77
CA GLU A 243 2.59 -8.50 2.96
C GLU A 243 3.37 -8.36 1.63
N LEU A 244 2.75 -8.71 0.50
CA LEU A 244 3.34 -8.55 -0.83
C LEU A 244 3.33 -7.09 -1.32
N LEU A 245 2.28 -6.33 -1.02
CA LEU A 245 2.27 -4.88 -1.21
C LEU A 245 3.42 -4.24 -0.43
N ASP A 246 3.57 -4.62 0.84
CA ASP A 246 4.69 -4.19 1.67
C ASP A 246 6.04 -4.58 1.08
N ALA A 247 6.17 -5.77 0.46
CA ALA A 247 7.38 -6.18 -0.25
C ALA A 247 7.83 -5.13 -1.25
N THR A 248 6.87 -4.74 -2.10
CA THR A 248 7.11 -3.90 -3.27
C THR A 248 7.54 -2.51 -2.83
N PHE A 249 6.85 -1.96 -1.83
CA PHE A 249 7.18 -0.65 -1.26
C PHE A 249 8.44 -0.65 -0.40
N SER A 250 8.74 -1.77 0.25
CA SER A 250 9.92 -1.86 1.12
C SER A 250 11.23 -1.82 0.36
N PHE A 251 11.25 -2.16 -0.93
CA PHE A 251 12.50 -2.16 -1.70
C PHE A 251 13.09 -0.75 -1.78
N ASP A 252 12.28 0.26 -2.12
CA ASP A 252 12.72 1.67 -2.18
C ASP A 252 13.25 2.15 -0.83
N SER A 253 12.61 1.75 0.28
CA SER A 253 13.11 2.11 1.62
C SER A 253 14.48 1.54 1.96
N VAL A 254 14.77 0.31 1.54
CA VAL A 254 16.07 -0.34 1.75
C VAL A 254 17.14 0.35 0.90
N MET A 255 16.79 0.72 -0.33
CA MET A 255 17.68 1.47 -1.22
C MET A 255 17.99 2.86 -0.66
N GLY A 256 16.97 3.58 -0.17
CA GLY A 256 17.13 4.85 0.52
C GLY A 256 17.98 4.74 1.79
N ALA A 257 17.86 3.65 2.55
CA ALA A 257 18.65 3.43 3.77
C ALA A 257 20.16 3.32 3.49
N PHE A 258 20.57 2.80 2.33
CA PHE A 258 21.99 2.75 1.93
C PHE A 258 22.63 4.13 1.74
N SER A 259 21.83 5.19 1.59
CA SER A 259 22.34 6.58 1.58
C SER A 259 22.75 7.06 2.97
N VAL A 260 22.20 6.46 4.03
CA VAL A 260 22.48 6.81 5.43
C VAL A 260 23.59 5.92 6.00
N THR A 261 23.53 4.61 5.77
CA THR A 261 24.54 3.67 6.26
C THR A 261 24.61 2.43 5.38
N LEU A 262 25.79 1.81 5.29
CA LEU A 262 25.97 0.50 4.66
C LEU A 262 25.86 -0.66 5.66
N ASP A 263 25.69 -0.36 6.95
CA ASP A 263 25.57 -1.37 7.99
C ASP A 263 24.17 -2.00 7.99
N ILE A 264 24.07 -3.21 7.45
CA ILE A 264 22.80 -3.93 7.29
C ILE A 264 22.11 -4.18 8.62
N ALA A 265 22.86 -4.34 9.73
CA ALA A 265 22.24 -4.48 11.05
C ALA A 265 21.54 -3.19 11.46
N LEU A 266 22.19 -2.03 11.28
CA LEU A 266 21.58 -0.73 11.57
C LEU A 266 20.41 -0.42 10.63
N ILE A 267 20.51 -0.80 9.34
CA ILE A 267 19.40 -0.70 8.37
C ILE A 267 18.20 -1.50 8.87
N THR A 268 18.40 -2.79 9.16
CA THR A 268 17.33 -3.69 9.57
C THR A 268 16.64 -3.19 10.85
N ILE A 269 17.42 -2.75 11.84
CA ILE A 269 16.90 -2.25 13.12
C ILE A 269 16.18 -0.90 12.95
N GLY A 270 16.76 0.03 12.19
CA GLY A 270 16.17 1.34 11.92
C GLY A 270 14.86 1.24 11.17
N LEU A 271 14.85 0.47 10.08
CA LEU A 271 13.64 0.27 9.30
C LEU A 271 12.57 -0.56 10.04
N ALA A 272 12.94 -1.40 11.02
CA ALA A 272 11.99 -2.10 11.89
C ALA A 272 11.15 -1.12 12.73
N ILE A 273 11.73 0.02 13.15
CA ILE A 273 10.99 1.10 13.84
C ILE A 273 9.88 1.61 12.93
N GLY A 274 10.22 1.97 11.69
CA GLY A 274 9.24 2.49 10.76
C GLY A 274 8.19 1.45 10.36
N ALA A 275 8.58 0.19 10.14
CA ALA A 275 7.63 -0.91 9.93
C ALA A 275 6.59 -1.01 11.06
N ALA A 276 7.03 -0.87 12.31
CA ALA A 276 6.12 -0.91 13.46
C ALA A 276 5.17 0.31 13.50
N TYR A 277 5.69 1.52 13.24
CA TYR A 277 4.88 2.74 13.24
C TYR A 277 3.91 2.83 12.06
N ILE A 278 4.34 2.50 10.85
CA ILE A 278 3.50 2.46 9.65
C ILE A 278 2.34 1.48 9.85
N ARG A 279 2.61 0.29 10.39
CA ARG A 279 1.56 -0.69 10.64
C ARG A 279 0.61 -0.29 11.76
N ALA A 280 1.13 0.33 12.83
CA ALA A 280 0.31 0.92 13.87
C ALA A 280 -0.60 2.03 13.30
N LEU A 281 -0.07 2.89 12.44
CA LEU A 281 -0.82 3.92 11.73
C LEU A 281 -1.90 3.31 10.83
N THR A 282 -1.57 2.30 10.02
CA THR A 282 -2.54 1.58 9.18
C THR A 282 -3.70 1.04 10.00
N VAL A 283 -3.43 0.32 11.10
CA VAL A 283 -4.49 -0.20 11.97
C VAL A 283 -5.27 0.91 12.66
N PHE A 284 -4.60 2.00 13.05
CA PHE A 284 -5.25 3.16 13.63
C PHE A 284 -6.25 3.80 12.65
N VAL A 285 -5.86 4.01 11.39
CA VAL A 285 -6.72 4.55 10.33
C VAL A 285 -7.95 3.65 10.11
N VAL A 286 -7.74 2.33 10.05
CA VAL A 286 -8.83 1.34 9.91
C VAL A 286 -9.78 1.40 11.11
N ARG A 287 -9.27 1.33 12.34
CA ARG A 287 -10.10 1.29 13.56
C ARG A 287 -10.85 2.59 13.81
N ARG A 288 -10.33 3.71 13.33
CA ARG A 288 -10.99 5.02 13.37
C ARG A 288 -12.13 5.15 12.36
N GLY A 289 -12.26 4.24 11.40
CA GLY A 289 -13.22 4.36 10.31
C GLY A 289 -12.90 5.54 9.38
N THR A 290 -11.63 5.96 9.31
CA THR A 290 -11.20 7.15 8.55
C THR A 290 -11.52 6.99 7.05
N LEU A 291 -11.43 5.76 6.53
CA LEU A 291 -11.75 5.44 5.13
C LEU A 291 -13.23 5.70 4.81
N GLU A 292 -14.14 5.31 5.70
CA GLU A 292 -15.58 5.56 5.55
C GLU A 292 -15.92 7.04 5.77
N GLU A 293 -15.12 7.73 6.58
CA GLU A 293 -15.26 9.15 6.81
C GLU A 293 -15.01 9.93 5.50
N TYR A 294 -13.94 9.64 4.78
CA TYR A 294 -13.56 10.38 3.58
C TYR A 294 -14.00 9.67 2.29
N ARG A 295 -15.09 10.18 1.69
CA ARG A 295 -15.72 9.67 0.45
C ARG A 295 -14.72 9.15 -0.61
N TYR A 296 -13.72 9.94 -0.96
CA TYR A 296 -12.79 9.63 -2.05
C TYR A 296 -11.48 8.98 -1.60
N LEU A 297 -11.31 8.66 -0.32
CA LEU A 297 -10.02 8.19 0.21
C LEU A 297 -9.66 6.78 -0.28
N GLU A 298 -10.65 5.89 -0.42
CA GLU A 298 -10.44 4.57 -1.03
C GLU A 298 -9.96 4.71 -2.49
N HIS A 299 -10.64 5.55 -3.28
CA HIS A 299 -10.25 5.82 -4.67
C HIS A 299 -8.86 6.44 -4.73
N GLY A 300 -8.59 7.43 -3.89
CA GLY A 300 -7.27 8.05 -3.76
C GLY A 300 -6.16 7.03 -3.50
N ALA A 301 -6.42 6.05 -2.63
CA ALA A 301 -5.47 4.97 -2.36
C ALA A 301 -5.18 4.11 -3.61
N TYR A 302 -6.21 3.70 -4.35
CA TYR A 302 -6.00 2.94 -5.60
C TYR A 302 -5.29 3.78 -6.69
N TYR A 303 -5.60 5.07 -6.79
CA TYR A 303 -4.86 5.96 -7.69
C TYR A 303 -3.41 6.15 -7.26
N ALA A 304 -3.11 6.18 -5.96
CA ALA A 304 -1.73 6.19 -5.46
C ALA A 304 -0.99 4.90 -5.86
N ILE A 305 -1.63 3.72 -5.73
CA ILE A 305 -1.08 2.44 -6.23
C ILE A 305 -0.79 2.52 -7.74
N GLY A 306 -1.72 3.05 -8.53
CA GLY A 306 -1.56 3.19 -9.98
C GLY A 306 -0.42 4.12 -10.36
N MET A 307 -0.31 5.27 -9.70
CA MET A 307 0.81 6.19 -9.92
C MET A 307 2.14 5.56 -9.55
N LEU A 308 2.20 4.85 -8.43
CA LEU A 308 3.41 4.14 -8.01
C LEU A 308 3.77 3.01 -8.98
N ALA A 309 2.79 2.26 -9.50
CA ALA A 309 3.00 1.28 -10.55
C ALA A 309 3.65 1.91 -11.80
N VAL A 310 3.13 3.08 -12.23
CA VAL A 310 3.71 3.84 -13.34
C VAL A 310 5.13 4.31 -13.02
N LEU A 311 5.37 4.83 -11.82
CA LEU A 311 6.71 5.28 -11.43
C LEU A 311 7.72 4.13 -11.41
N LEU A 312 7.36 2.96 -10.86
CA LEU A 312 8.19 1.76 -10.92
C LEU A 312 8.43 1.28 -12.35
N MET A 313 7.41 1.34 -13.21
CA MET A 313 7.58 1.02 -14.63
C MET A 313 8.56 2.00 -15.31
N VAL A 314 8.43 3.31 -15.05
CA VAL A 314 9.36 4.35 -15.55
C VAL A 314 10.78 4.13 -15.00
N GLN A 315 10.88 3.66 -13.77
CA GLN A 315 12.14 3.38 -13.08
C GLN A 315 13.02 2.35 -13.80
N VAL A 316 12.43 1.54 -14.68
CA VAL A 316 13.15 0.59 -15.54
C VAL A 316 14.07 1.30 -16.55
N TRP A 317 13.72 2.51 -16.98
CA TRP A 317 14.50 3.31 -17.92
C TRP A 317 15.32 4.42 -17.26
N HIS A 318 14.78 5.04 -16.22
CA HIS A 318 15.36 6.22 -15.59
C HIS A 318 15.25 6.14 -14.08
N ASP A 319 16.33 6.47 -13.37
CA ASP A 319 16.27 6.60 -11.91
C ASP A 319 15.24 7.67 -11.53
N VAL A 320 14.20 7.25 -10.80
CA VAL A 320 13.18 8.15 -10.27
C VAL A 320 13.59 8.53 -8.86
N PRO A 321 13.72 9.83 -8.53
CA PRO A 321 14.05 10.25 -7.17
C PRO A 321 12.99 9.82 -6.15
N ASP A 322 13.40 9.23 -5.04
CA ASP A 322 12.49 8.76 -3.96
C ASP A 322 11.55 9.88 -3.47
N VAL A 323 12.06 11.11 -3.41
CA VAL A 323 11.28 12.30 -3.01
C VAL A 323 10.13 12.57 -3.99
N LEU A 324 10.35 12.37 -5.30
CA LEU A 324 9.29 12.54 -6.28
C LEU A 324 8.23 11.46 -6.12
N THR A 325 8.65 10.21 -5.92
CA THR A 325 7.73 9.08 -5.70
C THR A 325 6.86 9.32 -4.48
N ALA A 326 7.46 9.66 -3.34
CA ALA A 326 6.75 9.97 -2.10
C ALA A 326 5.83 11.20 -2.26
N ALA A 327 6.28 12.25 -2.96
CA ALA A 327 5.48 13.45 -3.19
C ALA A 327 4.25 13.19 -4.06
N VAL A 328 4.37 12.35 -5.10
CA VAL A 328 3.25 11.97 -5.96
C VAL A 328 2.22 11.17 -5.17
N GLY A 329 2.65 10.14 -4.42
CA GLY A 329 1.75 9.33 -3.59
C GLY A 329 1.04 10.17 -2.52
N ALA A 330 1.80 10.95 -1.74
CA ALA A 330 1.24 11.87 -0.75
C ALA A 330 0.29 12.90 -1.38
N GLY A 331 0.64 13.45 -2.54
CA GLY A 331 -0.18 14.43 -3.27
C GLY A 331 -1.55 13.87 -3.66
N VAL A 332 -1.61 12.63 -4.15
CA VAL A 332 -2.87 11.96 -4.51
C VAL A 332 -3.74 11.73 -3.27
N ILE A 333 -3.15 11.27 -2.16
CA ILE A 333 -3.89 11.06 -0.90
C ILE A 333 -4.41 12.39 -0.35
N ILE A 334 -3.57 13.45 -0.34
CA ILE A 334 -3.97 14.79 0.10
C ILE A 334 -5.12 15.32 -0.77
N ALA A 335 -5.04 15.16 -2.09
CA ALA A 335 -6.10 15.58 -3.01
C ALA A 335 -7.41 14.84 -2.74
N ALA A 336 -7.36 13.52 -2.47
CA ALA A 336 -8.53 12.72 -2.13
C ALA A 336 -9.19 13.18 -0.82
N VAL A 337 -8.39 13.48 0.21
CA VAL A 337 -8.87 14.04 1.48
C VAL A 337 -9.47 15.43 1.27
N ALA A 338 -8.78 16.33 0.57
CA ALA A 338 -9.23 17.69 0.32
C ALA A 338 -10.56 17.71 -0.45
N ASN A 339 -10.69 16.90 -1.50
CA ASN A 339 -11.93 16.81 -2.27
C ASN A 339 -13.07 16.21 -1.45
N SER A 340 -12.78 15.25 -0.57
CA SER A 340 -13.76 14.68 0.35
C SER A 340 -14.27 15.72 1.37
N LEU A 341 -13.38 16.56 1.91
CA LEU A 341 -13.74 17.68 2.78
C LEU A 341 -14.57 18.72 2.04
N TRP A 342 -14.23 19.03 0.79
CA TRP A 342 -14.99 19.99 -0.01
C TRP A 342 -16.39 19.47 -0.33
N ALA A 343 -16.52 18.21 -0.74
CA ALA A 343 -17.81 17.56 -0.99
C ALA A 343 -18.71 17.57 0.26
N ARG A 344 -18.14 17.28 1.43
CA ARG A 344 -18.85 17.38 2.72
C ARG A 344 -19.37 18.79 2.98
N ARG A 345 -18.53 19.81 2.80
CA ARG A 345 -18.93 21.23 2.97
C ARG A 345 -20.01 21.63 1.98
N ALA A 346 -19.93 21.17 0.73
CA ALA A 346 -20.93 21.45 -0.29
C ALA A 346 -22.28 20.80 0.04
N GLN A 347 -22.28 19.56 0.54
CA GLN A 347 -23.50 18.88 1.02
C GLN A 347 -24.11 19.59 2.22
N GLN A 348 -23.30 19.94 3.23
CA GLN A 348 -23.78 20.71 4.39
C GLN A 348 -24.38 22.07 4.01
N ARG A 349 -23.83 22.74 2.99
CA ARG A 349 -24.42 23.98 2.45
C ARG A 349 -25.75 23.75 1.74
N ARG A 350 -25.89 22.66 0.99
CA ARG A 350 -27.16 22.27 0.34
C ARG A 350 -28.21 21.91 1.38
N ASP A 351 -27.86 21.16 2.41
CA ASP A 351 -28.78 20.74 3.47
C ASP A 351 -29.24 21.95 4.31
N ARG A 352 -28.35 22.91 4.59
CA ARG A 352 -28.71 24.19 5.24
C ARG A 352 -29.55 25.11 4.36
N GLY A 353 -29.35 25.08 3.04
CA GLY A 353 -30.17 25.84 2.08
C GLY A 353 -31.55 25.22 1.85
N ALA A 354 -31.67 23.89 1.93
CA ALA A 354 -32.94 23.17 1.83
C ALA A 354 -33.77 23.22 3.12
N GLY A 355 -33.13 23.38 4.28
CA GLY A 355 -33.78 23.57 5.59
C GLY A 355 -33.99 25.03 6.02
N GLY A 356 -33.86 26.00 5.11
CA GLY A 356 -34.11 27.41 5.41
C GLY A 356 -35.61 27.73 5.56
N PRO A 357 -35.99 28.78 6.32
CA PRO A 357 -37.39 29.11 6.69
C PRO A 357 -38.36 29.35 5.51
N LEU A 358 -37.89 29.32 4.26
CA LEU A 358 -38.72 29.41 3.06
C LEU A 358 -39.40 28.08 2.67
N ALA A 359 -38.93 26.93 3.18
CA ALA A 359 -39.61 25.65 2.98
C ALA A 359 -40.92 25.55 3.79
N GLU A 360 -40.93 26.14 5.00
CA GLU A 360 -42.09 26.15 5.90
C GLU A 360 -43.20 27.09 5.39
N VAL A 361 -42.84 28.22 4.77
CA VAL A 361 -43.82 29.16 4.18
C VAL A 361 -44.52 28.57 2.93
N ARG A 362 -43.87 27.64 2.23
CA ARG A 362 -44.44 27.04 1.02
C ARG A 362 -45.47 25.95 1.32
N ASP A 363 -45.36 25.31 2.49
CA ASP A 363 -46.34 24.31 2.95
C ASP A 363 -47.58 24.97 3.57
N VAL A 364 -47.42 26.08 4.29
CA VAL A 364 -48.56 26.85 4.85
C VAL A 364 -49.44 27.45 3.75
N ARG A 365 -48.88 27.88 2.61
CA ARG A 365 -49.67 28.44 1.49
C ARG A 365 -50.44 27.40 0.66
N ARG A 366 -50.15 26.11 0.78
CA ARG A 366 -50.87 25.05 0.04
C ARG A 366 -52.02 24.42 0.82
N GLY A 367 -52.10 24.64 2.15
CA GLY A 367 -53.16 24.09 3.00
C GLY A 367 -54.39 25.00 3.18
N GLY A 368 -54.41 26.21 2.62
CA GLY A 368 -55.38 27.26 2.99
C GLY A 368 -56.66 27.36 2.15
N ASP A 369 -56.69 26.90 0.90
CA ASP A 369 -57.84 27.15 0.01
C ASP A 369 -58.49 25.84 -0.47
N ARG A 370 -59.44 25.34 0.31
CA ARG A 370 -60.57 24.57 -0.21
C ARG A 370 -61.85 25.13 0.41
N PRO A 371 -62.69 25.87 -0.33
CA PRO A 371 -64.01 26.22 0.18
C PRO A 371 -64.87 24.96 0.17
N ALA A 372 -65.55 24.72 1.29
CA ALA A 372 -66.62 23.74 1.38
C ALA A 372 -67.85 24.31 0.65
N ALA A 373 -68.25 23.65 -0.42
CA ALA A 373 -69.62 23.63 -0.96
C ALA A 373 -69.80 22.37 -1.79
#